data_AF-A0A840CV55-F1
#
_entry.id   AF-A0A840CV55-F1
#
_cell.length_a   1.000
_cell.length_b   1.000
_cell.length_c   1.000
_cell.angle_alpha   90.00
_cell.angle_beta   90.00
_cell.angle_gamma   90.00
#
_symmetry.space_group_name_H-M   'P 1'
#
loop_
_entity.id
_entity.type
_entity.pdbx_description
1 polymer ?
#
loop_
_entity_poly.entity_id
_entity_poly.type
_entity_poly.pdbx_seq_one_letter_code
_entity_poly.pdbx_strand_id
1 'polypeptide(L)'
;MELHSYDEESVKGLLDWAQDLLDSQKYPTGKFTMNKCTVILDCKHFLVSMIAMITRNWENPTFHPTIEELWEFRKQYESIGTNPEE
;
A
#
# COMPACT_ATOMS: atom_id res chain seq x y z
N MET A 1 0.79 14.30 10.41
CA MET A 1 1.17 13.95 9.02
C MET A 1 2.55 13.36 9.14
N GLU A 2 2.68 12.04 8.98
CA GLU A 2 4.01 11.45 8.81
C GLU A 2 4.54 12.00 7.49
N LEU A 3 5.76 12.57 7.50
CA LEU A 3 6.41 12.94 6.25
C LEU A 3 7.00 11.66 5.65
N HIS A 4 6.29 11.06 4.71
CA HIS A 4 6.89 10.04 3.86
C HIS A 4 7.88 10.71 2.90
N SER A 5 9.03 10.09 2.73
CA SER A 5 9.99 10.53 1.73
C SER A 5 9.61 9.94 0.38
N TYR A 6 9.66 10.77 -0.66
CA TYR A 6 9.37 10.39 -2.05
C TYR A 6 10.66 10.14 -2.85
N ASP A 7 11.78 9.92 -2.15
CA ASP A 7 13.03 9.53 -2.79
C ASP A 7 12.93 8.12 -3.40
N GLU A 8 13.82 7.85 -4.34
CA GLU A 8 13.82 6.60 -5.11
C GLU A 8 13.94 5.36 -4.20
N GLU A 9 14.72 5.41 -3.12
CA GLU A 9 14.92 4.27 -2.22
C GLU A 9 13.65 3.97 -1.43
N SER A 10 13.00 5.01 -0.90
CA SER A 10 11.74 4.91 -0.16
C SER A 10 10.61 4.37 -1.04
N VAL A 11 10.48 4.89 -2.26
CA VAL A 11 9.46 4.45 -3.22
C VAL A 11 9.71 3.01 -3.67
N LYS A 12 10.96 2.66 -3.99
CA LYS A 12 11.31 1.27 -4.34
C LYS A 12 11.02 0.31 -3.19
N GLY A 13 11.41 0.64 -1.96
CA GLY A 13 11.12 -0.19 -0.80
C GLY A 13 9.62 -0.43 -0.58
N LEU A 14 8.77 0.56 -0.86
CA LEU A 14 7.32 0.41 -0.81
C LEU A 14 6.80 -0.51 -1.93
N LEU A 15 7.32 -0.36 -3.15
CA LEU A 15 6.95 -1.19 -4.30
C LEU A 15 7.38 -2.65 -4.11
N ASP A 16 8.61 -2.89 -3.63
CA ASP A 16 9.12 -4.23 -3.31
C ASP A 16 8.25 -4.92 -2.25
N TRP A 17 7.86 -4.20 -1.20
CA TRP A 17 6.92 -4.72 -0.20
C TRP A 17 5.56 -5.10 -0.80
N ALA A 18 4.99 -4.22 -1.64
CA ALA A 18 3.70 -4.47 -2.27
C ALA A 18 3.75 -5.68 -3.22
N GLN A 19 4.88 -5.83 -3.93
CA GLN A 19 5.15 -6.95 -4.82
C GLN A 19 5.31 -8.25 -4.02
N ASP A 20 6.11 -8.28 -2.95
CA ASP A 20 6.27 -9.45 -2.07
C ASP A 20 4.93 -9.89 -1.45
N LEU A 21 4.10 -8.94 -1.01
CA LEU A 21 2.77 -9.23 -0.49
C LEU A 21 1.85 -9.86 -1.56
N LEU A 22 1.96 -9.39 -2.80
CA LEU A 22 1.22 -9.92 -3.95
C LEU A 22 1.68 -11.33 -4.32
N ASP A 23 2.99 -11.56 -4.41
CA ASP A 23 3.61 -12.85 -4.75
C ASP A 23 3.38 -13.90 -3.67
N SER A 24 3.48 -13.52 -2.39
CA SER A 24 3.20 -14.40 -1.25
C SER A 24 1.70 -14.69 -1.07
N GLN A 25 0.83 -13.98 -1.80
CA GLN A 25 -0.63 -14.06 -1.70
C GLN A 25 -1.17 -13.85 -0.28
N LYS A 26 -0.40 -13.16 0.58
CA LYS A 26 -0.78 -12.87 1.98
C LYS A 26 -1.66 -11.64 2.12
N TYR A 27 -2.04 -11.02 1.00
CA TYR A 27 -2.98 -9.90 1.02
C TYR A 27 -4.36 -10.37 1.53
N PRO A 28 -5.15 -9.48 2.16
CA PRO A 28 -6.46 -9.84 2.68
C PRO A 28 -7.40 -10.32 1.58
N THR A 29 -7.93 -11.53 1.70
CA THR A 29 -8.92 -12.10 0.78
C THR A 29 -10.33 -11.69 1.21
N GLY A 30 -10.67 -10.41 1.05
CA GLY A 30 -11.96 -9.86 1.44
C GLY A 30 -11.97 -8.33 1.50
N LYS A 31 -13.03 -7.77 2.07
CA LYS A 31 -13.12 -6.32 2.30
C LYS A 31 -12.06 -5.91 3.32
N PHE A 32 -11.16 -5.04 2.90
CA PHE A 32 -10.14 -4.45 3.75
C PHE A 32 -10.51 -3.00 4.07
N THR A 33 -10.80 -2.72 5.33
CA THR A 33 -11.10 -1.36 5.79
C THR A 33 -9.78 -0.67 6.10
N MET A 34 -9.32 0.17 5.19
CA MET A 34 -8.07 0.92 5.37
C MET A 34 -8.26 2.06 6.37
N ASN A 35 -9.39 2.77 6.28
CA ASN A 35 -9.77 3.77 7.27
C ASN A 35 -11.30 3.83 7.37
N LYS A 36 -11.85 4.67 8.25
CA LYS A 36 -13.31 4.78 8.47
C LYS A 36 -14.11 5.12 7.21
N CYS A 37 -13.47 5.65 6.17
CA CYS A 37 -14.11 6.11 4.93
C CYS A 37 -13.73 5.26 3.70
N THR A 38 -12.69 4.44 3.77
CA THR A 38 -12.14 3.70 2.62
C THR A 38 -12.15 2.20 2.88
N VAL A 39 -12.87 1.48 2.02
CA VAL A 39 -12.92 0.01 2.00
C VAL A 39 -12.44 -0.48 0.65
N ILE A 40 -11.37 -1.27 0.66
CA ILE A 40 -10.82 -1.93 -0.52
C ILE A 40 -11.55 -3.27 -0.66
N LEU A 41 -12.24 -3.46 -1.78
CA LEU A 41 -13.02 -4.67 -2.05
C LEU A 41 -12.17 -5.80 -2.62
N ASP A 42 -11.10 -5.45 -3.35
CA ASP A 42 -10.17 -6.39 -3.96
C ASP A 42 -8.73 -5.88 -3.77
N CYS A 43 -8.09 -6.41 -2.72
CA CYS A 43 -6.71 -6.05 -2.37
C CYS A 43 -5.72 -6.43 -3.47
N LYS A 44 -5.97 -7.49 -4.25
CA LYS A 44 -5.08 -7.92 -5.32
C LYS A 44 -5.07 -6.88 -6.44
N HIS A 45 -6.26 -6.52 -6.95
CA HIS A 45 -6.37 -5.52 -8.01
C HIS A 45 -5.90 -4.15 -7.54
N PHE A 46 -6.16 -3.81 -6.28
CA PHE A 46 -5.64 -2.60 -5.65
C PHE A 46 -4.11 -2.55 -5.70
N LEU A 47 -3.43 -3.58 -5.16
CA LEU A 47 -1.97 -3.65 -5.13
C LEU A 47 -1.35 -3.60 -6.54
N VAL A 48 -1.88 -4.37 -7.49
CA VAL A 48 -1.42 -4.36 -8.89
C VAL A 48 -1.55 -2.96 -9.50
N SER A 49 -2.67 -2.27 -9.24
CA SER A 49 -2.91 -0.92 -9.76
C SER A 49 -1.98 0.11 -9.13
N MET A 50 -1.78 0.06 -7.81
CA MET A 50 -0.88 0.94 -7.08
C MET A 50 0.56 0.79 -7.56
N ILE A 51 1.05 -0.45 -7.66
CA ILE A 51 2.39 -0.74 -8.17
C ILE A 51 2.56 -0.13 -9.57
N ALA A 52 1.63 -0.42 -10.50
CA ALA A 52 1.73 0.06 -11.87
C ALA A 52 1.69 1.60 -11.97
N MET A 53 0.86 2.27 -11.17
CA MET A 53 0.76 3.73 -11.17
C MET A 53 2.00 4.39 -10.58
N ILE A 54 2.49 3.89 -9.46
CA ILE A 54 3.65 4.47 -8.77
C ILE A 54 4.93 4.22 -9.59
N THR A 55 5.18 2.99 -10.07
CA THR A 55 6.36 2.67 -10.88
C THR A 55 6.54 3.61 -12.08
N ARG A 56 5.44 4.06 -12.68
CA ARG A 56 5.47 4.91 -13.89
C ARG A 56 5.49 6.41 -13.60
N ASN A 57 5.02 6.83 -12.43
CA ASN A 57 4.71 8.25 -12.19
C ASN A 57 5.26 8.81 -10.88
N TRP A 58 6.00 8.04 -10.08
CA TRP A 58 6.43 8.46 -8.74
C TRP A 58 7.26 9.75 -8.72
N GLU A 59 8.01 10.04 -9.79
CA GLU A 59 8.77 11.29 -9.92
C GLU A 59 7.88 12.54 -10.07
N ASN A 60 6.61 12.36 -10.43
CA ASN A 60 5.65 13.46 -10.58
C ASN A 60 4.90 13.69 -9.25
N PRO A 61 5.04 14.86 -8.61
CA PRO A 61 4.38 15.18 -7.35
C PRO A 61 2.85 15.06 -7.34
N THR A 62 2.22 15.14 -8.52
CA THR A 62 0.77 14.93 -8.67
C THR A 62 0.33 13.52 -8.24
N PHE A 63 1.25 12.55 -8.28
CA PHE A 63 0.99 11.16 -7.90
C PHE A 63 1.44 10.83 -6.47
N HIS A 64 1.97 11.80 -5.70
CA HIS A 64 2.27 11.58 -4.29
C HIS A 64 1.05 11.08 -3.49
N PRO A 65 -0.20 11.55 -3.73
CA PRO A 65 -1.37 10.97 -3.05
C PRO A 65 -1.54 9.46 -3.27
N THR A 66 -1.15 8.94 -4.44
CA THR A 66 -1.18 7.50 -4.72
C THR A 66 -0.12 6.74 -3.92
N ILE A 67 1.05 7.36 -3.72
CA ILE A 67 2.12 6.79 -2.87
C ILE A 67 1.68 6.79 -1.41
N GLU A 68 1.06 7.87 -0.93
CA GLU A 68 0.48 7.97 0.41
C GLU A 68 -0.59 6.90 0.64
N GLU A 69 -1.46 6.66 -0.34
CA GLU A 69 -2.51 5.65 -0.25
C GLU A 69 -1.94 4.23 -0.06
N LEU A 70 -0.84 3.90 -0.76
CA LEU A 70 -0.16 2.62 -0.59
C LEU A 70 0.58 2.52 0.76
N TRP A 71 1.13 3.62 1.26
CA TRP A 71 1.70 3.68 2.62
C TRP A 71 0.64 3.46 3.70
N GLU A 72 -0.52 4.11 3.58
CA GLU A 72 -1.64 3.90 4.50
C GLU A 72 -2.10 2.45 4.48
N PHE A 73 -2.24 1.86 3.28
CA PHE A 73 -2.58 0.45 3.14
C PHE A 73 -1.60 -0.45 3.90
N ARG A 74 -0.29 -0.24 3.69
CA ARG A 74 0.76 -1.00 4.37
C ARG A 74 0.66 -0.87 5.89
N LYS A 75 0.56 0.35 6.40
CA LYS A 75 0.45 0.62 7.84
C LYS A 75 -0.73 -0.11 8.48
N GLN A 76 -1.88 -0.11 7.81
CA GLN A 76 -3.09 -0.77 8.29
C GLN A 76 -2.97 -2.29 8.21
N TYR A 77 -2.38 -2.81 7.12
CA TYR A 77 -2.13 -4.23 6.96
C TYR A 77 -1.20 -4.76 8.06
N GLU A 78 -0.10 -4.05 8.32
CA GLU A 78 0.84 -4.38 9.39
C GLU A 78 0.18 -4.28 10.77
N SER A 79 -0.67 -3.26 11.02
CA SER A 79 -1.43 -3.13 12.27
C SER A 79 -2.40 -4.29 12.52
N ILE A 80 -2.97 -4.89 11.47
CA ILE A 80 -3.83 -6.07 11.57
C ILE A 80 -2.99 -7.33 11.84
N GLY A 81 -1.81 -7.43 11.22
CA GLY A 81 -0.87 -8.53 11.46
C GLY A 81 -0.25 -8.55 12.86
N THR A 82 -0.26 -7.42 13.57
CA THR A 82 0.28 -7.28 14.94
C THR A 82 -0.74 -7.44 16.06
N ASN A 83 -2.01 -7.72 15.77
CA ASN A 83 -2.97 -8.19 16.79
C ASN A 83 -3.03 -9.72 16.76
N PRO A 84 -2.18 -10.45 17.52
CA PRO A 84 -2.63 -11.73 18.01
C PRO A 84 -3.85 -11.44 18.90
N GLU A 85 -4.91 -12.21 18.72
CA GLU A 85 -6.14 -12.17 19.51
C GLU A 85 -5.83 -11.96 21.01
N GLU A 86 -6.27 -10.82 21.57
CA GLU A 86 -6.53 -10.63 23.02
C GLU A 86 -8.03 -10.38 23.22
#